data_AF-A0A226BZC8-F1
#
_entry.id   AF-A0A226BZC8-F1
#
_cell.length_a   1.000
_cell.length_b   1.000
_cell.length_c   1.000
_cell.angle_alpha   90.00
_cell.angle_beta   90.00
_cell.angle_gamma   90.00
#
_symmetry.space_group_name_H-M   'P 1'
#
loop_
_entity.id
_entity.type
_entity.pdbx_description
1 polymer ?
#
loop_
_entity_poly.entity_id
_entity_poly.type
_entity_poly.pdbx_seq_one_letter_code
_entity_poly.pdbx_strand_id
1 'polypeptide(L)' 'MPIIIPHFGAGYLQEVLHLAWSLPNIYVDSSGSNQWLDWMAYDLELKDIFNKSLKTLGPERMIFGTDSSWFPRGFSYHI' A
#
# COMPACT_ATOMS: atom_id res chain seq x y z
N MET A 1 16.40 -6.38 9.69
CA MET A 1 16.10 -6.81 8.31
C MET A 1 14.83 -6.10 7.85
N PRO A 2 14.81 -5.43 6.69
CA PRO A 2 13.59 -4.82 6.16
C PRO A 2 12.52 -5.87 5.87
N ILE A 3 11.26 -5.54 6.21
CA ILE A 3 10.08 -6.34 5.86
C ILE A 3 9.18 -5.45 4.99
N ILE A 4 8.83 -5.94 3.81
CA ILE A 4 8.01 -5.21 2.83
C ILE A 4 6.63 -5.87 2.80
N ILE A 5 5.60 -5.09 3.07
CA ILE A 5 4.21 -5.52 2.98
C ILE A 5 3.63 -4.95 1.67
N PRO A 6 3.20 -5.80 0.72
CA PRO A 6 2.72 -5.34 -0.57
C PRO A 6 1.31 -4.74 -0.48
N HIS A 7 0.94 -3.97 -1.51
CA HIS A 7 -0.44 -3.52 -1.75
C HIS A 7 -1.08 -2.76 -0.58
N PHE A 8 -0.28 -1.97 0.15
CA PHE A 8 -0.70 -1.29 1.38
C PHE A 8 -1.30 -2.21 2.47
N GLY A 9 -1.02 -3.51 2.42
CA GLY A 9 -1.61 -4.51 3.32
C GLY A 9 -2.92 -5.14 2.82
N ALA A 10 -3.37 -4.84 1.60
CA ALA A 10 -4.48 -5.51 0.92
C ALA A 10 -5.74 -5.71 1.78
N GLY A 11 -6.24 -4.63 2.39
CA GLY A 11 -7.41 -4.65 3.29
C GLY A 11 -7.08 -4.60 4.78
N TYR A 12 -5.82 -4.85 5.17
CA TYR A 12 -5.35 -4.78 6.56
C TYR A 12 -4.53 -3.50 6.83
N LEU A 13 -4.94 -2.36 6.24
CA LEU A 13 -4.17 -1.12 6.34
C LEU A 13 -3.96 -0.72 7.80
N GLN A 14 -4.96 -0.86 8.66
CA GLN A 14 -4.86 -0.45 10.06
C GLN A 14 -3.78 -1.25 10.80
N GLU A 15 -3.76 -2.56 10.64
CA GLU A 15 -2.78 -3.46 11.24
C GLU A 15 -1.37 -3.16 10.73
N VAL A 16 -1.23 -2.91 9.44
CA VAL A 16 0.05 -2.51 8.83
C VAL A 16 0.56 -1.20 9.40
N LEU A 17 -0.30 -0.19 9.53
CA LEU A 17 0.09 1.10 10.11
C LEU A 17 0.46 0.97 11.59
N HIS A 18 -0.26 0.17 12.37
CA HIS A 18 0.09 -0.10 13.77
C HIS A 18 1.44 -0.83 13.89
N LEU A 19 1.69 -1.80 13.01
CA LEU A 19 2.95 -2.52 12.97
C LEU A 19 4.11 -1.59 12.57
N ALA A 20 3.92 -0.77 11.54
CA ALA A 20 4.92 0.17 11.04
C ALA A 20 5.20 1.34 12.00
N TRP A 21 4.22 1.71 12.82
CA TRP A 21 4.42 2.62 13.94
C TRP A 21 5.31 1.99 15.02
N SER A 22 5.11 0.70 15.30
CA SER A 22 5.83 -0.02 16.35
C SER A 22 7.25 -0.43 15.95
N LEU A 23 7.47 -0.68 14.65
CA LEU A 23 8.72 -1.24 14.13
C LEU A 23 9.25 -0.40 12.95
N PRO A 24 10.48 0.13 13.04
CA PRO A 24 11.02 1.03 12.01
C PRO A 24 11.45 0.30 10.73
N ASN A 25 11.53 -1.03 10.75
CA ASN A 25 11.96 -1.85 9.61
C ASN A 25 10.79 -2.35 8.73
N ILE A 26 9.59 -1.82 8.93
CA ILE A 26 8.41 -2.12 8.11
C ILE A 26 8.27 -1.10 7.00
N TYR A 27 8.09 -1.60 5.79
CA TYR A 27 7.91 -0.85 4.56
C TYR A 27 6.59 -1.28 3.91
N VAL A 28 5.94 -0.37 3.18
CA VAL A 28 4.74 -0.68 2.38
C VAL A 28 4.97 -0.32 0.92
N ASP A 29 4.38 -1.09 0.04
CA ASP A 29 4.43 -0.88 -1.42
C ASP A 29 3.04 -0.51 -1.97
N SER A 30 3.01 0.38 -2.97
CA SER A 30 1.83 0.84 -3.70
C SER A 30 1.34 -0.06 -4.83
N SER A 31 2.04 -1.15 -5.12
CA SER A 31 1.69 -2.12 -6.15
C SER A 31 0.27 -2.66 -5.96
N GLY A 32 -0.30 -3.23 -7.02
CA GLY A 32 -1.57 -3.96 -6.99
C GLY A 32 -2.72 -3.18 -7.63
N SER A 33 -3.82 -3.89 -7.90
CA SER A 33 -5.05 -3.31 -8.44
C SER A 33 -5.77 -2.37 -7.45
N ASN A 34 -5.44 -2.48 -6.16
CA ASN A 34 -6.11 -1.78 -5.05
C ASN A 34 -7.64 -2.00 -4.99
N GLN A 35 -8.17 -3.03 -5.64
CA GLN A 35 -9.61 -3.38 -5.63
C GLN A 35 -10.15 -3.72 -4.24
N TRP A 36 -9.28 -4.07 -3.28
CA TRP A 36 -9.67 -4.30 -1.90
C TRP A 36 -10.37 -3.09 -1.26
N LEU A 37 -10.14 -1.88 -1.81
CA LEU A 37 -10.85 -0.66 -1.42
C LEU A 37 -12.37 -0.78 -1.63
N ASP A 38 -12.82 -1.49 -2.67
CA ASP A 38 -14.23 -1.65 -3.02
C ASP A 38 -15.02 -2.48 -1.99
N TRP A 39 -14.31 -3.24 -1.13
CA TRP A 39 -14.91 -4.09 -0.11
C TRP A 39 -14.79 -3.52 1.31
N MET A 40 -14.22 -2.32 1.45
CA MET A 40 -14.12 -1.66 2.74
C MET A 40 -15.51 -1.23 3.22
N ALA A 41 -15.76 -1.34 4.53
CA ALA A 41 -17.04 -0.98 5.13
C ALA A 41 -17.38 0.53 5.06
N TYR A 42 -16.42 1.35 4.63
CA TYR A 42 -16.53 2.80 4.51
C TYR A 42 -15.85 3.25 3.21
N ASP A 43 -16.30 4.39 2.68
CA ASP A 43 -15.72 5.00 1.48
C ASP A 43 -14.23 5.28 1.70
N LEU A 44 -13.40 4.70 0.83
CA LEU A 44 -11.96 4.81 0.93
C LEU A 44 -11.36 4.91 -0.45
N GLU A 45 -10.68 6.01 -0.72
CA GLU A 45 -9.98 6.22 -1.98
C GLU A 45 -8.48 5.93 -1.85
N LEU A 46 -7.83 5.62 -2.97
CA LEU A 46 -6.39 5.38 -3.01
C LEU A 46 -5.58 6.56 -2.43
N LYS A 47 -6.00 7.81 -2.68
CA LYS A 47 -5.36 9.01 -2.13
C LYS A 47 -5.32 9.00 -0.60
N ASP A 48 -6.33 8.44 0.04
CA ASP A 48 -6.43 8.37 1.50
C ASP A 48 -5.45 7.34 2.07
N ILE A 49 -5.23 6.23 1.35
CA ILE A 49 -4.23 5.22 1.67
C ILE A 49 -2.83 5.81 1.63
N PHE A 50 -2.52 6.55 0.56
CA PHE A 50 -1.25 7.26 0.41
C PHE A 50 -1.06 8.28 1.54
N ASN A 51 -2.06 9.10 1.83
CA ASN A 51 -1.99 10.09 2.91
C ASN A 51 -1.72 9.45 4.27
N LYS A 52 -2.46 8.39 4.64
CA LYS A 52 -2.27 7.69 5.92
C LYS A 52 -0.90 7.01 6.01
N SER A 53 -0.48 6.37 4.93
CA SER A 53 0.81 5.68 4.85
C SER A 53 1.96 6.67 4.95
N LEU A 54 1.98 7.73 4.14
CA LEU A 54 3.01 8.78 4.20
C LEU A 54 3.08 9.45 5.57
N LYS A 55 1.93 9.71 6.21
CA LYS A 55 1.89 10.33 7.53
C LYS A 55 2.50 9.45 8.62
N THR A 56 2.36 8.13 8.52
CA THR A 56 2.82 7.17 9.54
C THR A 56 4.23 6.67 9.27
N LEU A 57 4.51 6.35 8.00
CA LEU A 57 5.74 5.72 7.57
C LEU A 57 6.79 6.72 7.09
N GLY A 58 6.38 7.89 6.59
CA GLY A 58 7.25 8.78 5.85
C GLY A 58 7.55 8.29 4.42
N PRO A 59 8.03 9.17 3.53
CA PRO A 59 8.40 8.81 2.17
C PRO A 59 9.54 7.78 2.09
N GLU A 60 10.37 7.68 3.12
CA GLU A 60 11.51 6.76 3.18
C GLU A 60 11.12 5.28 3.36
N ARG A 61 9.89 5.00 3.82
CA ARG A 61 9.37 3.65 4.04
C ARG A 61 8.21 3.26 3.13
N MET A 62 7.88 4.11 2.16
CA MET A 62 6.85 3.82 1.16
C MET A 62 7.49 3.60 -0.22
N ILE A 63 7.35 2.40 -0.75
CA ILE A 63 7.92 1.96 -2.02
C ILE A 63 6.87 2.14 -3.12
N PHE A 64 7.29 2.70 -4.26
CA PHE A 64 6.43 2.81 -5.43
C PHE A 64 6.55 1.56 -6.31
N GLY A 65 5.43 0.88 -6.51
CA GLY A 65 5.30 -0.27 -7.40
C GLY A 65 4.06 -0.16 -8.27
N THR A 66 4.14 -0.59 -9.54
CA THR A 66 3.02 -0.52 -10.50
C THR A 66 2.29 -1.84 -10.71
N ASP A 67 2.85 -2.95 -10.21
CA ASP A 67 2.32 -4.31 -10.41
C ASP A 67 2.17 -4.70 -11.90
N SER A 68 3.08 -4.20 -12.74
CA SER A 68 3.10 -4.53 -14.16
C SER A 68 3.80 -5.86 -14.44
N SER A 69 3.17 -6.67 -15.29
CA SER A 69 3.66 -7.99 -15.69
C SER A 69 4.39 -8.01 -17.04
N TRP A 70 4.29 -6.96 -17.85
CA TRP A 70 5.05 -6.83 -19.11
C TRP A 70 5.12 -5.38 -19.58
N PHE A 71 6.12 -5.08 -20.40
CA PHE A 71 6.21 -3.80 -21.10
C PHE A 71 5.43 -3.87 -22.43
N PRO A 72 4.56 -2.90 -22.79
CA PRO A 72 4.28 -1.63 -22.11
C PRO A 72 2.90 -1.57 -21.39
N ARG A 73 2.68 -2.34 -20.32
CA ARG A 73 1.39 -2.32 -19.57
C ARG A 73 1.21 -1.09 -18.65
N GLY A 74 2.30 -0.55 -18.10
CA GLY A 74 2.23 0.59 -17.18
C GLY A 74 1.80 0.19 -15.76
N PHE A 75 0.52 0.37 -15.42
CA PHE A 75 -0.06 0.05 -14.11
C PHE A 75 -1.05 -1.11 -14.19
N SER A 76 -1.19 -1.85 -13.09
CA SER A 76 -2.20 -2.87 -12.89
C SER A 76 -3.56 -2.22 -12.59
N TYR A 77 -4.50 -2.29 -13.52
CA TYR A 77 -5.89 -1.85 -13.34
C TYR A 77 -6.83 -3.04 -13.51
N HIS A 78 -7.92 -3.06 -12.73
CA HIS A 78 -9.09 -3.95 -12.85
C HIS A 78 -8.79 -5.31 -13.54
N ILE A 79 -8.14 -6.22 -12.82
CA ILE A 79 -8.03 -7.64 -13.20
C ILE A 79 -9.16 -8.43 -12.57
#